data_AF-A0A846Y2R2-F1
#
_entry.id   AF-A0A846Y2R2-F1
#
_cell.length_a   1.000
_cell.length_b   1.000
_cell.length_c   1.000
_cell.angle_alpha   90.00
_cell.angle_beta   90.00
_cell.angle_gamma   90.00
#
_symmetry.space_group_name_H-M   'P 1'
#
loop_
_entity.id
_entity.type
_entity.pdbx_description
1 polymer ?
#
loop_
_entity_poly.entity_id
_entity_poly.type
_entity_poly.pdbx_seq_one_letter_code
_entity_poly.pdbx_strand_id
1 'polypeptide(L)'
;MSTRAMNGYSGIDGFLGTRASLAMDTMVTLMVLVVLALAWSVYQVRVGRRFQLHRAFQLGLSCALLVAIVLFEMDVRFNGWEERSAGAVDGTASTAVWTALGIHLIFAVFSVLLWPVVIVRAMRNFGRSPRPGAHSAWHRRWAPIGAIGMTLTAVSCWVFYWLAFVV
;
A
#
# COMPACT_ATOMS: atom_id res chain seq x y z
N MET A 1 -30.38 -13.52 9.97
CA MET A 1 -30.26 -12.84 8.66
C MET A 1 -30.98 -11.51 8.76
N SER A 2 -30.25 -10.41 8.98
CA SER A 2 -30.83 -9.06 9.05
C SER A 2 -30.28 -8.24 7.88
N THR A 3 -31.19 -7.74 7.07
CA THR A 3 -30.96 -6.94 5.88
C THR A 3 -30.59 -5.49 6.24
N ARG A 4 -29.40 -5.07 5.77
CA ARG A 4 -29.05 -3.74 5.27
C ARG A 4 -29.30 -2.53 6.19
N ALA A 5 -28.33 -2.25 7.07
CA ALA A 5 -28.00 -0.88 7.45
C ALA A 5 -26.76 -0.44 6.63
N MET A 6 -26.93 -0.14 5.34
CA MET A 6 -25.85 0.45 4.52
C MET A 6 -25.86 2.00 4.56
N ASN A 7 -26.67 2.63 5.40
CA ASN A 7 -26.85 4.10 5.33
C ASN A 7 -26.51 4.84 6.65
N GLY A 8 -25.66 4.26 7.51
CA GLY A 8 -25.34 4.83 8.83
C GLY A 8 -23.95 5.45 8.99
N TYR A 9 -23.01 5.16 8.10
CA TYR A 9 -21.61 5.59 8.24
C TYR A 9 -21.27 6.78 7.33
N SER A 10 -20.36 7.64 7.77
CA SER A 10 -19.85 8.75 6.96
C SER A 10 -19.02 8.21 5.77
N GLY A 11 -19.06 8.88 4.61
CA GLY A 11 -18.29 8.54 3.42
C GLY A 11 -19.00 7.63 2.41
N ILE A 12 -18.30 7.29 1.32
CA ILE A 12 -18.81 6.43 0.24
C ILE A 12 -18.53 4.97 0.58
N ASP A 13 -19.52 4.10 0.43
CA ASP A 13 -19.38 2.67 0.68
C ASP A 13 -18.50 1.94 -0.34
N GLY A 14 -17.88 0.87 0.14
CA GLY A 14 -17.09 -0.05 -0.64
C GLY A 14 -17.88 -0.87 -1.67
N PHE A 15 -17.16 -1.51 -2.58
CA PHE A 15 -17.67 -2.38 -3.63
C PHE A 15 -17.46 -3.88 -3.35
N LEU A 16 -16.73 -4.24 -2.29
CA LEU A 16 -16.43 -5.63 -1.89
C LEU A 16 -17.53 -6.24 -1.01
N GLY A 17 -18.61 -5.51 -0.71
CA GLY A 17 -19.73 -5.99 0.09
C GLY A 17 -19.43 -6.09 1.59
N THR A 18 -18.42 -5.37 2.08
CA THR A 18 -18.03 -5.27 3.48
C THR A 18 -18.54 -3.96 4.09
N ARG A 19 -18.19 -3.68 5.35
CA ARG A 19 -18.49 -2.38 6.01
C ARG A 19 -17.50 -1.26 5.62
N ALA A 20 -16.49 -1.58 4.80
CA ALA A 20 -15.43 -0.65 4.47
C ALA A 20 -15.89 0.46 3.51
N SER A 21 -15.13 1.56 3.47
CA SER A 21 -15.34 2.65 2.50
C SER A 21 -14.81 2.31 1.12
N LEU A 22 -15.22 3.08 0.11
CA LEU A 22 -14.67 3.00 -1.24
C LEU A 22 -13.14 3.12 -1.25
N ALA A 23 -12.57 4.00 -0.42
CA ALA A 23 -11.12 4.18 -0.35
C ALA A 23 -10.42 2.96 0.26
N MET A 24 -11.01 2.35 1.29
CA MET A 24 -10.50 1.10 1.89
C MET A 24 -10.50 -0.06 0.88
N ASP A 25 -11.62 -0.26 0.17
CA ASP A 25 -11.74 -1.31 -0.85
C ASP A 25 -10.81 -1.07 -2.04
N THR A 26 -10.64 0.20 -2.42
CA THR A 26 -9.70 0.58 -3.45
C THR A 26 -8.27 0.28 -3.01
N MET A 27 -7.89 0.65 -1.79
CA MET A 27 -6.53 0.43 -1.29
C MET A 27 -6.21 -1.06 -1.15
N VAL A 28 -7.11 -1.86 -0.56
CA VAL A 28 -6.91 -3.30 -0.36
C VAL A 28 -6.74 -4.02 -1.71
N THR A 29 -7.53 -3.63 -2.71
CA THR A 29 -7.46 -4.16 -4.09
C THR A 29 -6.21 -3.66 -4.81
N LEU A 30 -5.87 -2.38 -4.67
CA LEU A 30 -4.68 -1.78 -5.25
C LEU A 30 -3.41 -2.47 -4.76
N MET A 31 -3.34 -2.89 -3.50
CA MET A 31 -2.18 -3.60 -2.98
C MET A 31 -1.88 -4.92 -3.70
N VAL A 32 -2.89 -5.61 -4.26
CA VAL A 32 -2.66 -6.77 -5.14
C VAL A 32 -1.91 -6.33 -6.40
N LEU A 33 -2.39 -5.26 -7.05
CA LEU A 33 -1.77 -4.72 -8.25
C LEU A 33 -0.35 -4.21 -7.97
N VAL A 34 -0.10 -3.60 -6.82
CA VAL A 34 1.23 -3.14 -6.40
C VAL A 34 2.20 -4.31 -6.29
N VAL A 35 1.82 -5.39 -5.59
CA VAL A 35 2.69 -6.57 -5.43
C VAL A 35 3.00 -7.21 -6.79
N LEU A 36 2.00 -7.35 -7.66
CA LEU A 36 2.17 -7.86 -9.02
C LEU A 36 3.08 -6.94 -9.87
N ALA A 37 2.86 -5.62 -9.80
CA ALA A 37 3.67 -4.63 -10.51
C ALA A 37 5.12 -4.62 -10.02
N LEU A 38 5.35 -4.79 -8.71
CA LEU A 38 6.70 -4.92 -8.14
C LEU A 38 7.39 -6.20 -8.62
N ALA A 39 6.71 -7.34 -8.57
CA ALA A 39 7.24 -8.61 -9.07
C ALA A 39 7.62 -8.51 -10.55
N TRP A 40 6.75 -7.93 -11.37
CA TRP A 40 7.01 -7.64 -12.78
C TRP A 40 8.20 -6.70 -12.97
N SER A 41 8.24 -5.59 -12.22
CA SER A 41 9.33 -4.62 -12.26
C SER A 41 10.70 -5.25 -11.92
N VAL A 42 10.73 -6.21 -10.98
CA VAL A 42 11.94 -6.97 -10.64
C VAL A 42 12.30 -7.98 -11.74
N TYR A 43 11.31 -8.68 -12.29
CA TYR A 43 11.52 -9.61 -13.41
C TYR A 43 12.19 -8.91 -14.61
N GLN A 44 11.75 -7.69 -14.94
CA GLN A 44 12.30 -6.94 -16.07
C GLN A 44 13.78 -6.58 -15.94
N VAL A 45 14.31 -6.41 -14.72
CA VAL A 45 15.75 -6.16 -14.51
C VAL A 45 16.56 -7.43 -14.38
N ARG A 46 15.99 -8.49 -13.80
CA ARG A 46 16.71 -9.76 -13.58
C ARG A 46 16.83 -10.59 -14.86
N VAL A 47 15.76 -10.66 -15.64
CA VAL A 47 15.68 -11.50 -16.84
C VAL A 47 15.74 -10.63 -18.09
N GLY A 48 14.85 -9.64 -18.19
CA GLY A 48 14.73 -8.81 -19.40
C GLY A 48 15.87 -7.81 -19.61
N ARG A 49 16.67 -7.50 -18.58
CA ARG A 49 17.68 -6.42 -18.56
C ARG A 49 17.13 -5.06 -19.04
N ARG A 50 15.82 -4.83 -18.88
CA ARG A 50 15.10 -3.61 -19.30
C ARG A 50 15.12 -2.55 -18.20
N PHE A 51 16.30 -2.00 -17.92
CA PHE A 51 16.49 -1.03 -16.82
C PHE A 51 15.69 0.26 -16.97
N GLN A 52 15.49 0.73 -18.21
CA GLN A 52 14.64 1.91 -18.48
C GLN A 52 13.19 1.66 -18.11
N LEU A 53 12.68 0.48 -18.46
CA LEU A 53 11.30 0.09 -18.15
C LEU A 53 11.11 -0.01 -16.64
N HIS A 54 12.04 -0.65 -15.93
CA HIS A 54 12.04 -0.70 -14.47
C HIS A 54 11.99 0.69 -13.84
N ARG A 55 12.83 1.61 -14.32
CA ARG A 55 12.82 3.00 -13.83
C ARG A 55 11.47 3.67 -14.07
N ALA A 56 10.92 3.57 -15.28
CA ALA A 56 9.63 4.17 -15.61
C ALA A 56 8.51 3.59 -14.73
N PHE A 57 8.48 2.27 -14.54
CA PHE A 57 7.52 1.60 -13.67
C PHE A 57 7.65 2.05 -12.22
N GLN A 58 8.86 2.11 -11.66
CA GLN A 58 9.04 2.55 -10.27
C GLN A 58 8.59 4.01 -10.08
N LEU A 59 8.94 4.92 -10.99
CA LEU A 59 8.51 6.31 -10.90
C LEU A 59 6.99 6.47 -11.04
N GLY A 60 6.39 5.78 -12.01
CA GLY A 60 4.93 5.78 -12.20
C GLY A 60 4.20 5.19 -10.99
N LEU A 61 4.65 4.03 -10.50
CA LEU A 61 4.08 3.36 -9.33
C LEU A 61 4.20 4.22 -8.08
N SER A 62 5.34 4.87 -7.84
CA SER A 62 5.52 5.75 -6.68
C SER A 62 4.66 6.99 -6.74
N CYS A 63 4.51 7.61 -7.91
CA CYS A 63 3.63 8.76 -8.08
C CYS A 63 2.17 8.36 -7.84
N ALA A 64 1.71 7.26 -8.45
CA ALA A 64 0.36 6.75 -8.27
C ALA A 64 0.07 6.37 -6.80
N LEU A 65 1.00 5.69 -6.13
CA LEU A 65 0.84 5.32 -4.72
C LEU A 65 0.85 6.53 -3.79
N LEU A 66 1.67 7.55 -4.07
CA LEU A 66 1.64 8.78 -3.28
C LEU A 66 0.26 9.44 -3.34
N VAL A 67 -0.32 9.55 -4.55
CA VAL A 67 -1.68 10.08 -4.73
C VAL A 67 -2.70 9.21 -3.99
N ALA A 68 -2.63 7.88 -4.16
CA ALA A 68 -3.54 6.94 -3.50
C ALA A 68 -3.49 7.04 -1.97
N ILE A 69 -2.28 7.13 -1.38
CA ILE A 69 -2.10 7.26 0.07
C ILE A 69 -2.65 8.59 0.59
N VAL A 70 -2.45 9.71 -0.15
CA VAL A 70 -3.01 11.01 0.26
C VAL A 70 -4.53 10.99 0.24
N LEU A 71 -5.14 10.44 -0.82
CA LEU A 71 -6.60 10.28 -0.90
C LEU A 71 -7.13 9.36 0.20
N PHE A 72 -6.43 8.26 0.48
CA PHE A 72 -6.77 7.31 1.54
C PHE A 72 -6.69 7.92 2.93
N GLU A 73 -5.63 8.67 3.23
CA GLU A 73 -5.49 9.37 4.51
C GLU A 73 -6.64 10.36 4.73
N MET A 74 -7.06 11.09 3.69
CA MET A 74 -8.22 11.97 3.79
C MET A 74 -9.49 11.19 4.12
N ASP A 75 -9.74 10.05 3.45
CA ASP A 75 -10.91 9.21 3.77
C ASP A 75 -10.89 8.74 5.23
N VAL A 76 -9.76 8.20 5.69
CA VAL A 76 -9.59 7.73 7.08
C VAL A 76 -9.83 8.85 8.09
N ARG A 77 -9.40 10.08 7.81
CA ARG A 77 -9.56 11.22 8.73
C ARG A 77 -10.97 11.77 8.81
N PHE A 78 -11.78 11.60 7.76
CA PHE A 78 -13.08 12.29 7.65
C PHE A 78 -14.30 11.34 7.59
N ASN A 79 -14.11 10.05 7.32
CA ASN A 79 -15.21 9.13 7.02
C ASN A 79 -15.40 7.98 8.03
N GLY A 80 -15.03 8.21 9.30
CA GLY A 80 -15.44 7.35 10.42
C GLY A 80 -15.06 5.88 10.25
N TRP A 81 -13.77 5.61 10.01
CA TRP A 81 -13.30 4.24 9.76
C TRP A 81 -13.45 3.33 11.00
N GLU A 82 -13.42 3.89 12.22
CA GLU A 82 -13.57 3.14 13.46
C GLU A 82 -14.99 2.63 13.64
N GLU A 83 -15.99 3.49 13.40
CA GLU A 83 -17.41 3.16 13.46
C GLU A 83 -17.75 2.09 12.41
N ARG A 84 -17.23 2.24 11.19
CA ARG A 84 -17.31 1.23 10.13
C ARG A 84 -16.69 -0.10 10.58
N SER A 85 -15.57 -0.05 11.29
CA SER A 85 -14.92 -1.26 11.80
C SER A 85 -15.74 -1.94 12.90
N ALA A 86 -16.27 -1.15 13.84
CA ALA A 86 -17.08 -1.60 14.96
C ALA A 86 -18.44 -2.17 14.54
N GLY A 87 -18.95 -1.76 13.37
CA GLY A 87 -20.27 -2.15 12.90
C GLY A 87 -21.41 -1.48 13.68
N ALA A 88 -21.12 -0.39 14.38
CA ALA A 88 -22.08 0.43 15.11
C ALA A 88 -21.72 1.91 14.99
N VAL A 89 -22.76 2.77 14.89
CA VAL A 89 -22.60 4.23 15.00
C VAL A 89 -22.07 4.54 16.41
N ASP A 90 -21.08 5.44 16.50
CA ASP A 90 -20.32 5.76 17.72
C ASP A 90 -19.53 4.58 18.33
N GLY A 91 -19.41 3.47 17.60
CA GLY A 91 -18.61 2.31 18.00
C GLY A 91 -17.11 2.56 17.83
N THR A 92 -16.30 1.91 18.67
CA THR A 92 -14.84 2.00 18.61
C THR A 92 -14.23 0.71 18.11
N ALA A 93 -13.07 0.82 17.45
CA ALA A 93 -12.34 -0.34 16.96
C ALA A 93 -11.88 -1.24 18.11
N SER A 94 -11.97 -2.56 17.92
CA SER A 94 -11.52 -3.52 18.93
C SER A 94 -10.00 -3.51 19.12
N THR A 95 -9.50 -4.03 20.24
CA THR A 95 -8.05 -4.18 20.50
C THR A 95 -7.34 -4.97 19.39
N ALA A 96 -8.02 -5.96 18.80
CA ALA A 96 -7.46 -6.75 17.70
C ALA A 96 -7.29 -5.89 16.43
N VAL A 97 -8.27 -5.04 16.11
CA VAL A 97 -8.21 -4.11 14.98
C VAL A 97 -7.10 -3.08 15.18
N TRP A 98 -7.02 -2.46 16.36
CA TRP A 98 -5.94 -1.52 16.71
C TRP A 98 -4.56 -2.16 16.64
N THR A 99 -4.42 -3.41 17.10
CA THR A 99 -3.17 -4.16 17.04
C THR A 99 -2.77 -4.44 15.59
N ALA A 100 -3.71 -4.90 14.76
CA ALA A 100 -3.47 -5.13 13.34
C ALA A 100 -3.10 -3.84 12.61
N LEU A 101 -3.76 -2.72 12.92
CA LEU A 101 -3.44 -1.40 12.39
C LEU A 101 -2.02 -0.98 12.80
N GLY A 102 -1.64 -1.13 14.07
CA GLY A 102 -0.30 -0.82 14.55
C GLY A 102 0.79 -1.61 13.81
N ILE A 103 0.58 -2.92 13.63
CA ILE A 103 1.50 -3.77 12.85
C ILE A 103 1.58 -3.30 11.40
N HIS A 104 0.45 -2.99 10.77
CA HIS A 104 0.42 -2.47 9.41
C HIS A 104 1.20 -1.16 9.29
N LEU A 105 0.99 -0.21 10.22
CA LEU A 105 1.68 1.08 10.23
C LEU A 105 3.20 0.94 10.38
N ILE A 106 3.71 -0.03 11.14
CA ILE A 106 5.15 -0.28 11.24
C ILE A 106 5.74 -0.57 9.85
N PHE A 107 5.11 -1.47 9.09
CA PHE A 107 5.58 -1.81 7.74
C PHE A 107 5.33 -0.70 6.73
N ALA A 108 4.18 -0.03 6.80
CA ALA A 108 3.81 1.05 5.91
C ALA A 108 4.74 2.26 6.07
N VAL A 109 4.99 2.69 7.32
CA VAL A 109 5.90 3.81 7.63
C VAL A 109 7.33 3.45 7.24
N PHE A 110 7.80 2.24 7.56
CA PHE A 110 9.12 1.80 7.10
C PHE A 110 9.25 1.87 5.56
N SER A 111 8.23 1.40 4.84
CA SER A 111 8.23 1.35 3.39
C SER A 111 8.14 2.75 2.76
N VAL A 112 7.28 3.63 3.28
CA VAL A 112 7.11 5.01 2.76
C VAL A 112 8.35 5.86 2.99
N LEU A 113 9.17 5.55 4.00
CA LEU A 113 10.43 6.23 4.24
C LEU A 113 11.57 5.65 3.41
N LEU A 114 11.71 4.31 3.36
CA LEU A 114 12.81 3.67 2.64
C LEU A 114 12.68 3.83 1.12
N TRP A 115 11.47 3.71 0.57
CA TRP A 115 11.27 3.63 -0.87
C TRP A 115 11.67 4.91 -1.62
N PRO A 116 11.31 6.14 -1.16
CA PRO A 116 11.83 7.38 -1.73
C PRO A 116 13.36 7.47 -1.67
N VAL A 117 13.99 7.02 -0.58
CA VAL A 117 15.46 7.01 -0.47
C VAL A 117 16.08 6.14 -1.55
N VAL A 118 15.54 4.93 -1.77
CA VAL A 118 16.01 4.02 -2.82
C VAL A 118 15.83 4.63 -4.21
N ILE A 119 14.68 5.25 -4.49
CA ILE A 119 14.37 5.85 -5.79
C ILE A 119 15.26 7.07 -6.06
N VAL A 120 15.33 8.01 -5.11
CA VAL A 120 16.13 9.23 -5.27
C VAL A 120 17.60 8.89 -5.46
N ARG A 121 18.15 7.94 -4.69
CA ARG A 121 19.53 7.48 -4.87
C ARG A 121 19.71 6.78 -6.23
N ALA A 122 18.79 5.94 -6.65
CA ALA A 122 18.86 5.32 -7.97
C ALA A 122 18.84 6.36 -9.10
N MET A 123 17.97 7.37 -9.02
CA MET A 123 17.89 8.45 -10.00
C MET A 123 19.18 9.27 -10.08
N ARG A 124 19.75 9.64 -8.92
CA ARG A 124 20.97 10.44 -8.85
C ARG A 124 22.21 9.68 -9.35
N ASN A 125 22.30 8.38 -9.09
CA ASN A 125 23.51 7.60 -9.36
C ASN A 125 23.50 6.82 -10.67
N PHE A 126 22.33 6.44 -11.21
CA PHE A 126 22.23 5.76 -12.51
C PHE A 126 21.89 6.71 -13.67
N GLY A 127 21.37 7.90 -13.38
CA GLY A 127 21.09 8.93 -14.39
C GLY A 127 20.00 8.54 -15.41
N ARG A 128 20.06 9.13 -16.61
CA ARG A 128 19.06 8.95 -17.66
C ARG A 128 19.13 7.62 -18.39
N SER A 129 20.31 7.00 -18.43
CA SER A 129 20.55 5.69 -19.07
C SER A 129 21.02 4.68 -18.01
N PRO A 130 20.10 4.17 -17.16
CA PRO A 130 20.44 3.23 -16.10
C PRO A 130 21.13 1.99 -16.66
N ARG A 131 22.35 1.78 -16.18
CA ARG A 131 23.20 0.63 -16.48
C ARG A 131 23.89 0.18 -15.20
N PRO A 132 24.26 -1.11 -15.07
CA PRO A 132 25.06 -1.55 -13.94
C PRO A 132 26.35 -0.74 -13.81
N GLY A 133 26.69 -0.35 -12.58
CA GLY A 133 27.91 0.39 -12.25
C GLY A 133 28.20 0.35 -10.75
N ALA A 134 29.02 1.28 -10.24
CA ALA A 134 29.44 1.29 -8.83
C ALA A 134 28.25 1.31 -7.83
N HIS A 135 27.17 2.03 -8.15
CA HIS A 135 25.99 2.11 -7.30
C HIS A 135 25.14 0.82 -7.29
N SER A 136 25.35 -0.12 -8.22
CA SER A 136 24.60 -1.37 -8.31
C SER A 136 24.65 -2.20 -7.04
N ALA A 137 25.80 -2.23 -6.34
CA ALA A 137 25.94 -3.00 -5.11
C ALA A 137 25.01 -2.48 -4.00
N TRP A 138 24.92 -1.16 -3.85
CA TRP A 138 24.02 -0.53 -2.89
C TRP A 138 22.56 -0.79 -3.26
N HIS A 139 22.19 -0.54 -4.52
CA HIS A 139 20.80 -0.72 -4.97
C HIS A 139 20.35 -2.18 -4.87
N ARG A 140 21.20 -3.14 -5.24
CA ARG A 140 20.91 -4.59 -5.10
C ARG A 140 20.74 -5.05 -3.66
N ARG A 141 21.30 -4.32 -2.68
CA ARG A 141 21.13 -4.62 -1.26
C ARG A 141 19.83 -4.03 -0.71
N TRP A 142 19.54 -2.77 -1.05
CA TRP A 142 18.42 -2.03 -0.45
C TRP A 142 17.09 -2.17 -1.19
N ALA A 143 17.11 -2.35 -2.52
CA ALA A 143 15.87 -2.51 -3.29
C ALA A 143 15.06 -3.76 -2.89
N PRO A 144 15.66 -4.93 -2.62
CA PRO A 144 14.92 -6.07 -2.11
C PRO A 144 14.32 -5.83 -0.73
N ILE A 145 15.01 -5.11 0.17
CA ILE A 145 14.49 -4.77 1.49
C ILE A 145 13.24 -3.89 1.35
N GLY A 146 13.29 -2.89 0.46
CA GLY A 146 12.11 -2.07 0.14
C GLY A 146 10.96 -2.88 -0.46
N ALA A 147 11.25 -3.80 -1.38
CA ALA A 147 10.22 -4.66 -1.98
C ALA A 147 9.59 -5.61 -0.94
N ILE A 148 10.39 -6.22 -0.06
CA ILE A 148 9.90 -7.06 1.03
C ILE A 148 9.03 -6.22 1.99
N GLY A 149 9.48 -5.01 2.36
CA GLY A 149 8.70 -4.08 3.17
C GLY A 149 7.34 -3.76 2.55
N MET A 150 7.29 -3.48 1.24
CA MET A 150 6.02 -3.23 0.54
C MET A 150 5.12 -4.47 0.51
N THR A 151 5.68 -5.66 0.30
CA THR A 151 4.91 -6.91 0.38
C THR A 151 4.34 -7.14 1.79
N LEU A 152 5.13 -6.88 2.84
CA LEU A 152 4.65 -6.98 4.23
C LEU A 152 3.58 -5.92 4.54
N THR A 153 3.71 -4.72 3.95
CA THR A 153 2.68 -3.67 4.01
C THR A 153 1.38 -4.16 3.37
N ALA A 154 1.44 -4.81 2.21
CA ALA A 154 0.28 -5.39 1.54
C ALA A 154 -0.39 -6.49 2.37
N VAL A 155 0.39 -7.46 2.86
CA VAL A 155 -0.14 -8.58 3.63
C VAL A 155 -0.77 -8.09 4.95
N SER A 156 -0.09 -7.21 5.67
CA SER A 156 -0.64 -6.63 6.91
C SER A 156 -1.87 -5.75 6.65
N CYS A 157 -1.94 -5.04 5.52
CA CYS A 157 -3.13 -4.32 5.08
C CYS A 157 -4.32 -5.25 4.89
N TRP A 158 -4.13 -6.41 4.24
CA TRP A 158 -5.19 -7.40 4.05
C TRP A 158 -5.68 -8.00 5.37
N VAL A 159 -4.74 -8.30 6.29
CA VAL A 159 -5.10 -8.78 7.64
C VAL A 159 -5.90 -7.72 8.41
N PHE A 160 -5.44 -6.47 8.40
CA PHE A 160 -6.18 -5.36 9.03
C PHE A 160 -7.58 -5.21 8.42
N TYR A 161 -7.68 -5.17 7.10
CA TYR A 161 -8.95 -5.02 6.39
C TYR A 161 -9.94 -6.14 6.75
N TRP A 162 -9.46 -7.39 6.77
CA TRP A 162 -10.29 -8.54 7.13
C TRP A 162 -10.84 -8.41 8.55
N LEU A 163 -9.96 -8.13 9.53
CA LEU A 163 -10.36 -7.99 10.93
C LEU A 163 -11.25 -6.78 11.19
N ALA A 164 -11.03 -5.67 10.47
CA ALA A 164 -11.77 -4.44 10.65
C ALA A 164 -13.16 -4.50 10.03
N PHE A 165 -13.30 -5.04 8.82
CA PHE A 165 -14.51 -4.80 8.02
C PHE A 165 -15.28 -6.05 7.61
N VAL A 166 -14.70 -7.23 7.80
CA VAL A 166 -15.33 -8.50 7.41
C VAL A 166 -15.85 -9.27 8.62
N VAL A 167 -15.02 -9.41 9.66
CA VAL A 167 -15.36 -10.13 10.90
C VAL A 167 -16.29 -9.30 11.79
#